data_AF-A0A3D4QW97-F1
#
_entry.id   AF-A0A3D4QW97-F1
#
_cell.length_a   1.000
_cell.length_b   1.000
_cell.length_c   1.000
_cell.angle_alpha   90.00
_cell.angle_beta   90.00
_cell.angle_gamma   90.00
#
_symmetry.space_group_name_H-M   'P 1'
#
loop_
_entity.id
_entity.type
_entity.pdbx_description
1 polymer ?
#
loop_
_entity_poly.entity_id
_entity_poly.type
_entity_poly.pdbx_seq_one_letter_code
_entity_poly.pdbx_strand_id
1 'polypeptide(L)'
;YMSARDIAVLARHLIEHYPEILEIESLTEFTYNDILQYNRNPLLGVYPGADGLKTGWHEKAGFCLVGTAKRNDMRLISVVL
;
A
#
# COMPACT_ATOMS: atom_id res chain seq x y z
N TYR A 1 15.76 10.07 -4.23
CA TYR A 1 15.18 10.48 -2.94
C TYR A 1 13.79 11.01 -3.18
N MET A 2 12.85 10.73 -2.27
CA MET A 2 11.47 11.23 -2.30
C MET A 2 11.06 11.59 -0.88
N SER A 3 10.26 12.64 -0.71
CA SER A 3 9.62 12.97 0.57
C SER A 3 8.33 12.17 0.76
N ALA A 4 7.78 12.17 1.98
CA ALA A 4 6.48 11.57 2.24
C ALA A 4 5.36 12.19 1.37
N ARG A 5 5.49 13.49 1.07
CA ARG A 5 4.55 14.21 0.19
C ARG A 5 4.65 13.76 -1.26
N ASP A 6 5.85 13.55 -1.78
CA ASP A 6 6.03 13.08 -3.16
C ASP A 6 5.39 11.71 -3.36
N ILE A 7 5.58 10.83 -2.38
CA ILE A 7 4.99 9.48 -2.38
C ILE A 7 3.46 9.55 -2.25
N ALA A 8 2.92 10.44 -1.41
CA ALA A 8 1.48 10.64 -1.30
C ALA A 8 0.87 11.13 -2.62
N VAL A 9 1.56 12.03 -3.33
CA VAL A 9 1.14 12.51 -4.65
C VAL A 9 1.16 11.38 -5.68
N LEU A 10 2.23 10.57 -5.70
CA LEU A 10 2.33 9.41 -6.57
C LEU A 10 1.23 8.38 -6.28
N ALA A 11 1.02 8.02 -5.01
CA ALA A 11 0.00 7.07 -4.60
C ALA A 11 -1.40 7.53 -5.01
N ARG A 12 -1.70 8.83 -4.82
CA ARG A 12 -2.97 9.42 -5.28
C ARG A 12 -3.13 9.31 -6.79
N HIS A 13 -2.10 9.68 -7.54
CA HIS A 13 -2.14 9.59 -9.00
C HIS A 13 -2.33 8.16 -9.49
N LEU A 14 -1.64 7.19 -8.88
CA LEU A 14 -1.76 5.78 -9.21
C LEU A 14 -3.19 5.28 -9.00
N ILE A 15 -3.82 5.61 -7.86
CA ILE A 15 -5.18 5.17 -7.54
C ILE A 15 -6.23 5.86 -8.43
N GLU A 16 -6.05 7.15 -8.76
CA GLU A 16 -7.00 7.90 -9.58
C GLU A 16 -6.95 7.51 -11.06
N HIS A 17 -5.77 7.19 -11.59
CA HIS A 17 -5.57 6.96 -13.02
C HIS A 17 -5.41 5.48 -13.40
N TYR A 18 -5.03 4.63 -12.45
CA TYR A 18 -4.81 3.19 -12.63
C TYR A 18 -5.45 2.41 -11.46
N PRO A 19 -6.76 2.56 -11.23
CA PRO A 19 -7.44 1.96 -10.06
C PRO A 19 -7.33 0.43 -10.00
N GLU A 20 -7.09 -0.25 -11.12
CA GLU A 20 -6.84 -1.69 -11.23
C GLU A 20 -5.65 -2.16 -10.38
N ILE A 21 -4.73 -1.26 -10.02
CA ILE A 21 -3.61 -1.60 -9.14
C ILE A 21 -4.08 -2.13 -7.78
N LEU A 22 -5.23 -1.65 -7.30
CA LEU A 22 -5.77 -2.04 -6.00
C LEU A 22 -6.26 -3.50 -5.99
N GLU A 23 -6.53 -4.08 -7.16
CA GLU A 23 -6.85 -5.52 -7.27
C GLU A 23 -5.65 -6.37 -6.86
N ILE A 24 -4.43 -5.92 -7.14
CA ILE A 24 -3.19 -6.61 -6.79
C ILE A 24 -2.72 -6.21 -5.38
N GLU A 25 -2.73 -4.92 -5.08
CA GLU A 25 -2.20 -4.39 -3.81
C GLU A 25 -3.05 -4.76 -2.59
N SER A 26 -4.32 -5.14 -2.79
CA SER A 26 -5.21 -5.63 -1.74
C SER A 26 -5.11 -7.13 -1.47
N LEU A 27 -4.41 -7.90 -2.32
CA LEU A 27 -4.18 -9.33 -2.09
C LEU A 27 -3.42 -9.52 -0.78
N THR A 28 -3.94 -10.38 0.09
CA THR A 28 -3.28 -10.75 1.35
C THR A 28 -2.15 -11.76 1.13
N GLU A 29 -2.21 -12.51 0.03
CA GLU A 29 -1.22 -13.52 -0.33
C GLU A 29 -1.20 -13.75 -1.84
N PHE A 30 -0.07 -14.25 -2.34
CA PHE A 30 0.12 -14.62 -3.74
C PHE A 30 1.07 -15.81 -3.82
N THR A 31 0.75 -16.79 -4.67
CA THR A 31 1.61 -17.96 -4.90
C THR A 31 2.38 -17.78 -6.21
N TYR A 32 3.71 -17.82 -6.12
CA TYR A 32 4.59 -17.84 -7.28
C TYR A 32 5.50 -19.06 -7.21
N ASN A 33 5.52 -19.86 -8.28
CA ASN A 33 6.36 -21.06 -8.37
C ASN A 33 6.19 -21.99 -7.15
N ASP A 34 4.92 -22.30 -6.83
CA ASP A 34 4.50 -23.14 -5.69
C ASP A 34 4.93 -22.63 -4.30
N ILE A 35 5.35 -21.37 -4.20
CA ILE A 35 5.73 -20.72 -2.94
C ILE A 35 4.70 -19.64 -2.62
N LEU A 36 3.94 -19.87 -1.55
CA LEU A 36 3.01 -18.90 -0.99
C LEU A 36 3.78 -17.74 -0.35
N GLN A 37 3.42 -16.51 -0.71
CA GLN A 37 4.00 -15.28 -0.17
C GLN A 37 2.89 -14.42 0.40
N TYR A 38 3.05 -13.98 1.65
CA TYR A 38 2.11 -13.06 2.29
C TYR A 38 2.45 -11.61 1.97
N ASN A 39 1.41 -10.79 1.81
CA ASN A 39 1.57 -9.36 1.73
C ASN A 39 2.12 -8.83 3.07
N ARG A 40 3.13 -7.97 2.99
CA ARG A 40 3.81 -7.41 4.16
C ARG A 40 3.11 -6.20 4.75
N ASN A 41 2.04 -5.70 4.11
CA ASN A 41 1.26 -4.57 4.59
C ASN A 41 0.37 -5.00 5.77
N PRO A 42 0.67 -4.55 7.02
CA PRO A 42 -0.04 -5.00 8.21
C PRO A 42 -1.47 -4.45 8.32
N LEU A 43 -1.87 -3.51 7.44
CA LEU A 43 -3.22 -2.95 7.43
C LEU A 43 -4.23 -3.90 6.78
N LEU A 44 -3.79 -4.75 5.84
CA LEU A 44 -4.67 -5.65 5.11
C LEU A 44 -5.27 -6.69 6.06
N GLY A 45 -6.60 -6.84 6.02
CA GLY A 45 -7.34 -7.75 6.91
C GLY A 45 -7.46 -7.28 8.37
N VAL A 46 -6.79 -6.19 8.76
CA VAL A 46 -6.80 -5.66 10.14
C VAL A 46 -7.51 -4.31 10.23
N TYR A 47 -7.20 -3.39 9.31
CA TYR A 47 -7.79 -2.05 9.31
C TYR A 47 -9.00 -1.99 8.36
N PRO A 48 -10.20 -1.61 8.85
CA PRO A 48 -11.40 -1.57 8.01
C PRO A 48 -11.22 -0.65 6.80
N GLY A 49 -11.46 -1.21 5.61
CA GLY A 49 -11.38 -0.52 4.32
C GLY A 49 -9.96 -0.42 3.74
N ALA A 50 -8.93 -1.00 4.38
CA ALA A 50 -7.58 -1.00 3.83
C ALA A 50 -7.47 -1.87 2.58
N ASP A 51 -6.85 -1.31 1.54
CA ASP A 51 -6.76 -1.94 0.21
C ASP A 51 -5.39 -1.72 -0.47
N GLY A 52 -4.35 -1.41 0.30
CA GLY A 52 -2.98 -1.22 -0.20
C GLY A 52 -2.15 -0.28 0.70
N LEU A 53 -1.00 0.23 0.27
CA LEU A 53 -0.23 -0.14 -0.92
C LEU A 53 0.98 -0.95 -0.45
N LYS A 54 2.14 -0.28 -0.30
CA LYS A 54 3.43 -0.94 -0.18
C LYS A 54 4.17 -0.59 1.11
N THR A 55 4.84 -1.60 1.66
CA THR A 55 5.85 -1.46 2.74
C THR A 55 7.27 -1.44 2.19
N GLY A 56 8.19 -0.83 2.92
CA GLY A 56 9.62 -0.81 2.60
C GLY A 56 10.48 -0.81 3.86
N TRP A 57 11.68 -1.38 3.75
CA TRP A 57 12.70 -1.28 4.79
C TRP A 57 14.08 -1.33 4.17
N HIS A 58 14.98 -0.46 4.63
CA HIS A 58 16.41 -0.61 4.46
C HIS A 58 17.14 0.05 5.63
N GLU A 59 18.38 -0.36 5.87
CA GLU A 59 19.17 0.03 7.04
C GLU A 59 19.23 1.55 7.29
N LYS A 60 19.25 2.37 6.23
CA LYS A 60 19.36 3.83 6.33
C LYS A 60 18.03 4.59 6.43
N ALA A 61 16.89 4.03 6.01
CA ALA A 61 15.59 4.69 6.19
C ALA A 61 14.74 4.11 7.31
N GLY A 62 15.02 2.89 7.79
CA GLY A 62 14.13 2.23 8.72
C GLY A 62 12.85 1.73 8.02
N PHE A 63 11.74 1.66 8.76
CA PHE A 63 10.48 1.09 8.28
C PHE A 63 9.61 2.17 7.65
N CYS A 64 9.22 1.94 6.39
CA CYS A 64 8.35 2.82 5.65
C CYS A 64 7.05 2.09 5.25
N LEU A 65 5.95 2.84 5.16
CA LEU A 65 4.65 2.34 4.74
C LEU A 65 3.91 3.42 3.95
N VAL A 66 3.32 3.03 2.82
CA VAL A 66 2.26 3.77 2.14
C VAL A 66 0.99 2.96 2.26
N GLY A 67 0.05 3.44 3.08
CA GLY A 67 -1.23 2.79 3.32
C GLY A 67 -2.38 3.55 2.66
N THR A 68 -3.40 2.85 2.19
CA THR A 68 -4.65 3.43 1.72
C THR A 68 -5.83 2.70 2.34
N ALA A 69 -6.89 3.44 2.62
CA ALA A 69 -8.18 2.87 2.98
C ALA A 69 -9.34 3.69 2.41
N LYS A 70 -10.40 3.01 1.97
CA LYS A 70 -11.66 3.63 1.55
C LYS A 70 -12.79 3.23 2.49
N ARG A 71 -13.54 4.23 2.96
CA ARG A 71 -14.76 4.06 3.76
C ARG A 71 -15.82 4.99 3.23
N ASN A 72 -16.97 4.44 2.85
CA ASN A 72 -18.00 5.18 2.11
C ASN A 72 -17.38 5.85 0.87
N ASP A 73 -17.60 7.14 0.68
CA ASP A 73 -17.07 7.92 -0.44
C ASP A 73 -15.72 8.60 -0.14
N MET A 74 -15.08 8.28 1.00
CA MET A 74 -13.81 8.89 1.40
C MET A 74 -12.67 7.87 1.33
N ARG A 75 -11.62 8.22 0.57
CA ARG A 75 -10.35 7.51 0.54
C ARG A 75 -9.26 8.37 1.17
N LEU A 76 -8.48 7.77 2.07
CA LEU A 76 -7.31 8.40 2.68
C LEU A 76 -6.04 7.63 2.32
N ILE A 77 -4.95 8.37 2.17
CA ILE A 77 -3.60 7.85 1.93
C ILE A 77 -2.72 8.32 3.08
N SER A 78 -1.99 7.41 3.70
CA SER A 78 -1.02 7.69 4.77
C SER A 78 0.37 7.26 4.32
N VAL A 79 1.37 8.11 4.57
CA VAL A 79 2.77 7.81 4.27
C VAL A 79 3.60 8.00 5.53
N VAL A 80 4.33 6.95 5.91
CA VAL A 80 5.32 6.94 6.99
C VAL A 80 6.65 6.55 6.38
N LEU A 81 7.69 7.35 6.62
CA LEU A 81 9.06 7.12 6.15
C LEU A 81 10.03 6.92 7.31
#